data_AF-A0A3N1X224-F1
#
_entry.id   AF-A0A3N1X224-F1
#
_cell.length_a   1.000
_cell.length_b   1.000
_cell.length_c   1.000
_cell.angle_alpha   90.00
_cell.angle_beta   90.00
_cell.angle_gamma   90.00
#
_symmetry.space_group_name_H-M   'P 1'
#
loop_
_entity.id
_entity.type
_entity.pdbx_description
1 polymer ?
#
loop_
_entity_poly.entity_id
_entity_poly.type
_entity_poly.pdbx_seq_one_letter_code
_entity_poly.pdbx_strand_id
1 'polypeptide(L)'
;MTHDCADLITEPHLDAPDAFYESLIQAHQALTEVQSHAYNARLVLLLANHIGALPVLQQALLAAHAQDASAEAEEARAGRD
;
A
#
# COMPACT_ATOMS: atom_id res chain seq x y z
N MET A 1 -26.67 8.59 -15.75
CA MET A 1 -25.95 7.34 -15.42
C MET A 1 -24.80 7.74 -14.51
N THR A 2 -25.05 7.69 -13.20
CA THR A 2 -24.04 8.00 -12.18
C THR A 2 -22.99 6.90 -12.22
N HIS A 3 -21.76 7.24 -12.61
CA HIS A 3 -20.62 6.36 -12.37
C HIS A 3 -20.36 6.40 -10.88
N ASP A 4 -20.94 5.46 -10.14
CA ASP A 4 -20.50 5.15 -8.78
C ASP A 4 -19.20 4.34 -8.92
N CYS A 5 -18.15 5.04 -9.33
CA CYS A 5 -16.80 4.52 -9.41
C CYS A 5 -16.16 4.95 -8.09
N ALA A 6 -16.15 4.07 -7.09
CA ALA A 6 -15.45 4.36 -5.85
C ALA A 6 -14.04 4.86 -6.18
N ASP A 7 -13.64 5.99 -5.58
CA ASP A 7 -12.30 6.55 -5.73
C ASP A 7 -11.37 5.94 -4.69
N LEU A 8 -10.07 5.91 -4.98
CA LEU A 8 -9.05 5.48 -4.04
C LEU A 8 -9.02 6.40 -2.81
N ILE A 9 -9.13 5.82 -1.63
CA ILE A 9 -8.91 6.53 -0.35
C ILE A 9 -7.43 6.46 -0.01
N THR A 10 -6.75 7.61 0.01
CA THR A 10 -5.33 7.75 0.39
C THR A 10 -5.14 8.32 1.79
N GLU A 11 -6.22 8.76 2.43
CA GLU A 11 -6.24 9.24 3.82
C GLU A 11 -6.36 8.06 4.80
N PRO A 12 -5.97 8.23 6.07
CA PRO A 12 -6.12 7.19 7.09
C PRO A 12 -7.59 6.70 7.20
N HIS A 13 -7.81 5.43 6.91
CA HIS A 13 -9.15 4.83 6.83
C HIS A 13 -9.18 3.43 7.49
N LEU A 14 -8.58 3.32 8.67
CA LEU A 14 -8.63 2.13 9.51
C LEU A 14 -9.24 2.50 10.87
N ASP A 15 -10.20 1.71 11.35
CA ASP A 15 -10.83 1.93 12.67
C ASP A 15 -9.82 1.77 13.83
N ALA A 16 -8.85 0.86 13.67
CA ALA A 16 -7.82 0.55 14.65
C ALA A 16 -6.45 0.41 13.95
N PRO A 17 -5.80 1.52 13.58
CA PRO A 17 -4.55 1.50 12.81
C PRO A 17 -3.43 0.77 13.54
N ASP A 18 -3.29 1.00 14.85
CA ASP A 18 -2.25 0.39 15.67
C ASP A 18 -2.39 -1.14 15.74
N ALA A 19 -3.61 -1.63 15.98
CA ALA A 19 -3.88 -3.06 16.05
C ALA A 19 -3.60 -3.79 14.73
N PHE A 20 -3.92 -3.15 13.60
CA PHE A 20 -3.58 -3.68 12.29
C PHE A 20 -2.06 -3.69 12.06
N TYR A 21 -1.37 -2.60 12.42
CA TYR A 21 0.08 -2.51 12.27
C TYR A 21 0.82 -3.56 13.12
N GLU A 22 0.41 -3.76 14.37
CA GLU A 22 0.95 -4.82 15.23
C GLU A 22 0.77 -6.21 14.60
N SER A 23 -0.43 -6.50 14.09
CA SER A 23 -0.74 -7.76 13.42
C SER A 23 0.11 -7.97 12.18
N LEU A 24 0.34 -6.91 11.40
CA LEU A 24 1.20 -6.94 10.22
C LEU A 24 2.65 -7.25 10.60
N ILE A 25 3.22 -6.52 11.56
CA ILE A 25 4.59 -6.76 12.03
C ILE A 25 4.74 -8.19 12.55
N GLN A 26 3.78 -8.66 13.35
CA GLN A 26 3.80 -10.02 13.88
C GLN A 26 3.82 -11.08 12.78
N ALA A 27 3.06 -10.88 11.69
CA ALA A 27 3.04 -11.80 10.55
C ALA A 27 4.41 -11.94 9.86
N HIS A 28 5.30 -10.95 9.98
CA HIS A 28 6.63 -10.94 9.37
C HIS A 28 7.75 -11.46 10.28
N GLN A 29 7.55 -11.57 11.61
CA GLN A 29 8.64 -11.83 12.58
C GLN A 29 9.44 -13.13 12.32
N ALA A 30 8.86 -14.12 11.64
CA ALA A 30 9.51 -15.40 11.33
C ALA A 30 9.88 -15.56 9.85
N LEU A 31 9.73 -14.52 9.04
CA LEU A 31 9.96 -14.57 7.60
C LEU A 31 11.34 -13.99 7.25
N THR A 32 12.04 -14.63 6.32
CA THR A 32 13.17 -13.99 5.64
C THR A 32 12.67 -12.84 4.77
N GLU A 33 13.57 -11.97 4.32
CA GLU A 33 13.22 -10.86 3.41
C GLU A 33 12.50 -11.34 2.14
N VAL A 34 13.00 -12.38 1.48
CA VAL A 34 12.36 -12.97 0.30
C VAL A 34 10.96 -13.51 0.62
N GLN A 35 10.80 -14.17 1.77
CA GLN A 35 9.49 -14.66 2.23
C GLN A 35 8.54 -13.51 2.58
N SER A 36 9.06 -12.43 3.15
CA SER A 36 8.34 -11.20 3.47
C SER A 36 7.78 -10.54 2.21
N HIS A 37 8.59 -10.42 1.15
CA HIS A 37 8.12 -9.93 -0.15
C HIS A 37 7.05 -10.84 -0.77
N ALA A 38 7.25 -12.17 -0.72
CA ALA A 38 6.26 -13.13 -1.20
C ALA A 38 4.96 -13.12 -0.37
N TYR A 39 5.04 -12.84 0.94
CA TYR A 39 3.88 -12.63 1.79
C TYR A 39 3.13 -11.37 1.39
N ASN A 40 3.82 -10.24 1.22
CA ASN A 40 3.22 -8.97 0.81
C ASN A 40 2.53 -9.06 -0.56
N ALA A 41 3.16 -9.71 -1.55
CA ALA A 41 2.55 -9.92 -2.86
C ALA A 41 1.22 -10.70 -2.76
N ARG A 42 1.18 -11.76 -1.93
CA ARG A 42 -0.05 -12.52 -1.69
C ARG A 42 -1.10 -11.68 -0.97
N LEU A 43 -0.71 -10.92 0.04
CA LEU A 43 -1.62 -10.03 0.78
C LEU A 43 -2.24 -8.97 -0.15
N VAL A 44 -1.44 -8.32 -0.99
CA VAL A 44 -1.92 -7.34 -1.98
C VAL A 44 -2.95 -7.96 -2.92
N LEU A 45 -2.69 -9.18 -3.44
CA LEU A 45 -3.65 -9.87 -4.30
C LEU A 45 -4.96 -10.24 -3.58
N LEU A 46 -4.89 -10.66 -2.32
CA LEU A 46 -6.08 -10.93 -1.50
C LEU A 46 -6.92 -9.66 -1.28
N LEU A 47 -6.27 -8.54 -0.95
CA LEU A 47 -6.93 -7.25 -0.77
C LEU A 47 -7.51 -6.73 -2.10
N ALA A 48 -6.79 -6.90 -3.21
CA ALA A 48 -7.29 -6.53 -4.54
C ALA A 48 -8.54 -7.33 -4.91
N ASN A 49 -8.57 -8.64 -4.59
CA ASN A 49 -9.74 -9.48 -4.77
C ASN A 49 -10.91 -9.03 -3.88
N HIS A 50 -10.64 -8.58 -2.65
CA HIS A 50 -11.67 -8.05 -1.76
C HIS A 50 -12.25 -6.72 -2.26
N ILE A 51 -11.42 -5.83 -2.83
CA ILE A 51 -11.83 -4.55 -3.41
C ILE A 51 -12.67 -4.76 -4.68
N GLY A 52 -12.23 -5.63 -5.59
CA GLY A 52 -12.99 -6.02 -6.80
C GLY A 52 -13.17 -4.95 -7.88
N ALA A 53 -12.81 -3.68 -7.62
CA ALA A 53 -12.99 -2.56 -8.52
C ALA A 53 -11.69 -2.21 -9.28
N LEU A 54 -11.58 -2.62 -10.55
CA LEU A 54 -10.41 -2.34 -11.39
C LEU A 54 -10.00 -0.86 -11.45
N PRO A 55 -10.93 0.13 -11.57
CA PRO A 55 -10.55 1.55 -11.56
C PRO A 55 -9.83 1.97 -10.26
N VAL A 56 -10.31 1.52 -9.09
CA VAL A 56 -9.64 1.76 -7.80
C VAL A 56 -8.24 1.16 -7.78
N LEU A 57 -8.10 -0.07 -8.26
CA LEU A 57 -6.81 -0.77 -8.30
C LEU A 57 -5.81 -0.07 -9.23
N GLN A 58 -6.27 0.46 -10.37
CA GLN A 58 -5.44 1.27 -11.27
C GLN A 58 -5.00 2.59 -10.62
N GLN A 59 -5.90 3.28 -9.93
CA GLN A 59 -5.55 4.48 -9.16
C GLN A 59 -4.52 4.15 -8.07
N ALA A 60 -4.65 3.01 -7.38
CA ALA A 60 -3.70 2.57 -6.35
C ALA A 60 -2.29 2.33 -6.92
N LEU A 61 -2.18 1.68 -8.08
CA LEU A 61 -0.89 1.47 -8.76
C LEU A 61 -0.23 2.80 -9.16
N LEU A 62 -1.01 3.75 -9.69
CA LEU A 62 -0.51 5.08 -10.04
C LEU A 62 -0.05 5.86 -8.80
N ALA A 63 -0.81 5.81 -7.71
CA ALA A 63 -0.47 6.47 -6.45
C ALA A 63 0.82 5.90 -5.84
N ALA A 64 1.01 4.58 -5.86
CA ALA A 64 2.23 3.93 -5.38
C ALA A 64 3.47 4.41 -6.15
N HIS A 65 3.41 4.47 -7.48
CA HIS A 65 4.51 5.00 -8.30
C HIS A 65 4.85 6.46 -8.00
N ALA A 66 3.85 7.29 -7.67
CA ALA A 66 4.08 8.70 -7.36
C ALA A 66 4.77 8.91 -6.00
N GLN A 67 4.49 8.03 -5.02
CA GLN A 67 5.13 8.10 -3.69
C GLN A 67 6.62 7.79 -3.77
N ASP A 68 7.02 6.78 -4.54
CA ASP A 68 8.44 6.41 -4.72
C ASP A 68 9.26 7.60 -5.28
N ALA A 69 8.73 8.29 -6.30
CA ALA A 69 9.37 9.47 -6.88
C ALA A 69 9.49 10.66 -5.92
N SER A 70 8.53 10.83 -5.00
CA SER A 70 8.57 11.89 -3.99
C SER A 70 9.59 11.60 -2.88
N ALA A 71 9.74 10.34 -2.48
CA ALA A 71 10.74 9.91 -1.50
C ALA A 71 12.18 10.11 -2.02
N GLU A 72 12.43 9.72 -3.28
CA GLU A 72 13.74 9.90 -3.93
C GLU A 72 14.14 11.39 -4.07
N ALA A 73 13.18 12.27 -4.38
CA ALA A 73 13.43 13.70 -4.52
C ALA A 73 13.75 14.40 -3.18
N GLU A 74 13.14 13.95 -2.09
CA GLU A 74 13.38 14.43 -0.73
C GLU A 74 14.76 13.98 -0.22
N GLU A 75 15.12 12.72 -0.44
CA GLU A 75 16.41 12.14 -0.05
C GLU A 75 17.58 12.77 -0.84
N ALA A 76 17.38 13.02 -2.13
CA ALA A 76 18.35 13.76 -2.95
C ALA A 76 18.55 15.21 -2.50
N ARG A 77 17.55 15.85 -1.86
CA ARG A 77 17.69 17.19 -1.27
C ARG A 77 18.44 17.15 0.06
N ALA A 78 18.19 16.15 0.90
CA ALA A 78 18.85 15.99 2.20
C ALA A 78 20.34 15.58 2.08
N GLY A 79 20.73 14.84 1.05
CA GLY A 79 22.13 14.41 0.83
C GLY A 79 23.09 15.49 0.29
N ARG A 80 22.66 16.75 0.21
CA ARG A 80 23.48 17.89 -0.27
C ARG A 80 23.90 18.88 0.83
N ASP A 81 23.59 18.57 2.10
CA ASP A 81 23.93 19.38 3.27
C ASP A 81 25.08 18.76 4.09
#